data_AF-A0A3P8BW90-F1
#
_entry.id   AF-A0A3P8BW90-F1
#
_cell.length_a   1.000
_cell.length_b   1.000
_cell.length_c   1.000
_cell.angle_alpha   90.00
_cell.angle_beta   90.00
_cell.angle_gamma   90.00
#
_symmetry.space_group_name_H-M   'P 1'
#
loop_
_entity.id
_entity.type
_entity.pdbx_description
1 polymer ?
#
loop_
_entity_poly.entity_id
_entity_poly.type
_entity_poly.pdbx_seq_one_letter_code
_entity_poly.pdbx_strand_id
1 'polypeptide(L)'
;MYGAETWRTTTTTIKKVQVFINSCLRQILNIRWTDTISNSLLWERTNQLPAEEEIRKRRWKWIGHTLRKSSNCITRQALTWNPEGKRKRGRPKNTLRRIIEADMKTMNYNWTELERIA
;
A
#
# COMPACT_ATOMS: atom_id res chain seq x y z
N MET A 1 -8.34 7.21 -0.39
CA MET A 1 -8.20 6.64 0.97
C MET A 1 -7.23 7.49 1.77
N TYR A 2 -7.70 8.11 2.85
CA TYR A 2 -6.86 8.93 3.72
C TYR A 2 -5.97 8.04 4.61
N GLY A 3 -4.70 8.40 4.76
CA GLY A 3 -3.75 7.71 5.66
C GLY A 3 -3.31 6.30 5.21
N ALA A 4 -3.68 5.84 4.01
CA ALA A 4 -3.36 4.50 3.53
C ALA A 4 -1.85 4.24 3.35
N GLU A 5 -1.04 5.30 3.32
CA GLU A 5 0.41 5.25 3.16
C GLU A 5 1.09 4.48 4.30
N THR A 6 0.58 4.62 5.52
CA THR A 6 1.18 4.05 6.75
C THR A 6 0.46 2.80 7.24
N TRP A 7 -0.57 2.34 6.50
CA TRP A 7 -1.35 1.17 6.90
C TRP A 7 -0.50 -0.10 6.88
N ARG A 8 -0.68 -0.92 7.92
CA ARG A 8 -0.21 -2.31 7.91
C ARG A 8 -1.15 -3.15 7.06
N THR A 9 -0.93 -3.14 5.76
CA THR A 9 -1.75 -3.91 4.82
C THR A 9 -1.44 -5.40 4.91
N THR A 10 -2.47 -6.20 5.12
CA THR A 10 -2.44 -7.65 4.89
C THR A 10 -3.17 -7.97 3.60
N THR A 11 -2.87 -9.10 2.97
CA THR A 11 -3.58 -9.57 1.77
C THR A 11 -5.09 -9.66 2.03
N THR A 12 -5.50 -10.11 3.22
CA THR A 12 -6.91 -10.16 3.64
C THR A 12 -7.53 -8.78 3.73
N THR A 13 -6.85 -7.80 4.34
CA THR A 13 -7.35 -6.42 4.44
C THR A 13 -7.49 -5.79 3.06
N ILE A 14 -6.50 -5.96 2.18
CA ILE A 14 -6.54 -5.45 0.80
C ILE A 14 -7.71 -6.08 0.04
N LYS A 15 -7.90 -7.41 0.13
CA LYS A 15 -9.01 -8.10 -0.52
C LYS A 15 -10.38 -7.57 -0.06
N LYS A 16 -10.56 -7.33 1.24
CA LYS A 16 -11.80 -6.75 1.77
C LYS A 16 -12.06 -5.35 1.21
N VAL A 17 -11.03 -4.50 1.16
CA VAL A 17 -11.11 -3.16 0.57
C VAL A 17 -11.44 -3.23 -0.92
N GLN A 18 -10.82 -4.16 -1.66
CA GLN A 18 -11.10 -4.35 -3.08
C GLN A 18 -12.54 -4.80 -3.33
N VAL A 19 -13.06 -5.74 -2.54
CA VAL A 19 -14.46 -6.21 -2.66
C VAL A 19 -15.42 -5.05 -2.41
N PHE A 20 -15.15 -4.23 -1.38
CA PHE A 20 -15.95 -3.04 -1.09
C PHE A 20 -15.94 -2.05 -2.27
N ILE A 21 -14.76 -1.68 -2.78
CA ILE A 21 -14.62 -0.77 -3.94
C ILE A 21 -15.37 -1.34 -5.15
N ASN A 22 -15.19 -2.62 -5.44
CA ASN A 22 -15.84 -3.30 -6.55
C ASN A 22 -17.37 -3.33 -6.42
N SER A 23 -17.90 -3.41 -5.19
CA SER A 23 -19.34 -3.30 -4.92
C SER A 23 -19.85 -1.88 -5.19
N CYS A 24 -19.12 -0.86 -4.73
CA CYS A 24 -19.46 0.54 -5.01
C CYS A 24 -19.43 0.85 -6.52
N LEU A 25 -18.40 0.40 -7.24
CA LEU A 25 -18.30 0.64 -8.69
C LEU A 25 -19.45 0.00 -9.47
N ARG A 26 -19.87 -1.21 -9.08
CA ARG A 26 -21.05 -1.86 -9.69
C ARG A 26 -22.33 -1.08 -9.43
N GLN A 27 -22.50 -0.56 -8.21
CA GLN A 27 -23.66 0.26 -7.86
C GLN A 27 -23.67 1.60 -8.62
N ILE A 28 -22.53 2.27 -8.76
CA ILE A 28 -22.39 3.53 -9.51
C ILE A 28 -22.71 3.32 -10.99
N LEU A 29 -22.26 2.22 -11.59
CA LEU A 29 -22.56 1.87 -12.98
C LEU A 29 -23.93 1.22 -13.17
N ASN A 30 -24.72 1.08 -12.10
CA ASN A 30 -26.03 0.43 -12.09
C ASN A 30 -26.05 -0.99 -12.70
N ILE A 31 -24.99 -1.76 -12.43
CA ILE A 31 -24.85 -3.14 -12.93
C ILE A 31 -25.71 -4.07 -12.08
N ARG A 32 -26.69 -4.73 -12.71
CA ARG A 32 -27.56 -5.69 -12.04
C ARG A 32 -26.87 -7.05 -11.90
N TRP A 33 -27.37 -7.87 -10.98
CA TRP A 33 -26.85 -9.23 -10.77
C TRP A 33 -26.99 -10.14 -12.00
N THR A 34 -27.94 -9.84 -12.90
CA THR A 34 -28.12 -10.51 -14.19
C THR A 34 -27.00 -10.19 -15.18
N ASP A 35 -26.40 -9.01 -15.06
CA ASP A 35 -25.37 -8.51 -15.96
C ASP A 35 -24.01 -8.99 -15.47
N THR A 36 -23.57 -10.15 -15.99
CA THR A 36 -22.30 -10.75 -15.59
C THR A 36 -21.13 -9.95 -16.18
N ILE A 37 -20.34 -9.31 -15.32
CA ILE A 37 -19.14 -8.55 -15.70
C ILE A 37 -17.92 -9.04 -14.92
N SER A 38 -16.80 -9.20 -15.63
CA SER A 38 -15.50 -9.50 -15.00
C SER A 38 -14.98 -8.29 -14.22
N ASN A 39 -14.17 -8.52 -13.18
CA ASN A 39 -13.55 -7.42 -12.44
C ASN A 39 -12.58 -6.60 -13.32
N SER A 40 -11.89 -7.23 -14.28
CA SER A 40 -10.99 -6.53 -15.19
C SER A 40 -11.74 -5.53 -16.07
N LEU A 41 -12.87 -5.94 -16.67
CA LEU A 41 -13.68 -5.05 -17.50
C LEU A 41 -14.31 -3.91 -16.67
N LEU A 42 -14.69 -4.19 -15.43
CA LEU A 42 -15.17 -3.16 -14.51
C LEU A 42 -14.11 -2.08 -14.26
N TRP A 43 -12.85 -2.48 -14.05
CA TRP A 43 -11.74 -1.56 -13.81
C TRP A 43 -11.35 -0.77 -15.06
N GLU A 44 -11.33 -1.41 -16.22
CA GLU A 44 -11.09 -0.76 -17.51
C GLU A 44 -12.13 0.34 -17.78
N ARG A 45 -13.42 0.02 -17.62
CA ARG A 45 -14.51 0.96 -17.87
C ARG A 45 -14.50 2.15 -16.91
N THR A 46 -14.01 1.97 -15.69
CA THR A 46 -13.94 3.01 -14.65
C THR A 46 -12.58 3.72 -14.61
N ASN A 47 -11.63 3.28 -15.45
CA ASN A 47 -10.23 3.69 -15.42
C ASN A 47 -9.62 3.63 -14.00
N GLN A 48 -10.04 2.63 -13.21
CA GLN A 48 -9.59 2.43 -11.83
C GLN A 48 -8.47 1.39 -11.78
N LEU A 49 -7.51 1.63 -10.88
CA LEU A 49 -6.50 0.65 -10.54
C LEU A 49 -6.98 -0.26 -9.41
N PRO A 50 -6.45 -1.49 -9.30
CA PRO A 50 -6.61 -2.31 -8.11
C PRO A 50 -6.20 -1.54 -6.85
N ALA A 51 -6.95 -1.75 -5.76
CA ALA A 51 -6.75 -1.08 -4.48
C ALA A 51 -5.33 -1.24 -3.94
N GLU A 52 -4.71 -2.40 -4.19
CA GLU A 52 -3.33 -2.68 -3.81
C GLU A 52 -2.34 -1.72 -4.50
N GLU A 53 -2.50 -1.50 -5.80
CA GLU A 53 -1.64 -0.63 -6.58
C GLU A 53 -1.79 0.83 -6.16
N GLU A 54 -3.02 1.27 -5.92
CA GLU A 54 -3.29 2.64 -5.45
C GLU A 54 -2.69 2.88 -4.06
N ILE A 55 -2.79 1.91 -3.14
CA ILE A 55 -2.13 2.00 -1.82
C ILE A 55 -0.62 2.06 -1.99
N ARG A 56 -0.05 1.18 -2.83
CA ARG A 56 1.39 1.12 -3.07
C ARG A 56 1.91 2.42 -3.66
N LYS A 57 1.21 2.99 -4.65
CA LYS A 57 1.55 4.28 -5.27
C LYS A 57 1.58 5.42 -4.26
N ARG A 58 0.57 5.50 -3.38
CA ARG A 58 0.52 6.52 -2.31
C ARG A 58 1.66 6.34 -1.31
N ARG A 59 1.87 5.12 -0.84
CA ARG A 59 2.98 4.77 0.06
C ARG A 59 4.33 5.15 -0.55
N TRP A 60 4.53 4.90 -1.83
CA TRP A 60 5.76 5.27 -2.54
C TRP A 60 5.98 6.78 -2.58
N LYS A 61 4.93 7.55 -2.91
CA LYS A 61 4.98 9.02 -2.85
C LYS A 61 5.33 9.53 -1.45
N TRP A 62 4.75 8.92 -0.41
CA TRP A 62 5.04 9.26 0.97
C TRP A 62 6.50 8.95 1.32
N ILE A 63 7.01 7.76 1.01
CA ILE A 63 8.41 7.38 1.23
C ILE A 63 9.37 8.38 0.58
N GLY A 64 9.14 8.72 -0.70
CA GLY A 64 9.95 9.70 -1.40
C GLY A 64 9.92 11.09 -0.73
N HIS A 65 8.76 11.53 -0.25
CA HIS A 65 8.66 12.77 0.52
C HIS A 65 9.44 12.69 1.85
N THR A 66 9.37 11.57 2.56
CA THR A 66 10.06 11.36 3.83
C THR A 66 11.58 11.31 3.66
N LEU A 67 12.07 10.70 2.58
CA LEU A 67 13.49 10.60 2.28
C LEU A 67 14.12 11.94 1.89
N ARG A 68 13.37 12.84 1.24
CA ARG A 68 13.84 14.20 0.95
C ARG A 68 13.97 15.11 2.18
N LYS A 69 13.44 14.71 3.34
CA LYS A 69 13.63 15.46 4.59
C LYS A 69 15.05 15.28 5.13
N SER A 70 15.50 16.19 5.99
CA SER A 70 16.80 16.09 6.65
C SER A 70 16.97 14.75 7.39
N SER A 71 18.20 14.24 7.45
CA SER A 71 18.56 13.03 8.21
C SER A 71 18.13 13.09 9.68
N ASN A 72 18.13 14.28 10.28
CA ASN A 72 17.72 14.52 11.66
C ASN A 72 16.19 14.49 11.87
N CYS A 73 15.40 14.39 10.80
CA CYS A 73 13.95 14.38 10.92
C CYS A 73 13.45 13.04 11.46
N ILE A 74 12.64 13.08 12.52
CA ILE A 74 12.09 11.90 13.20
C ILE A 74 11.39 10.96 12.22
N THR A 75 10.65 11.50 11.23
CA THR A 75 9.94 10.68 10.26
C THR A 75 10.89 9.91 9.34
N ARG A 76 12.05 10.48 8.99
CA ARG A 76 13.08 9.81 8.18
C ARG A 76 13.80 8.74 8.99
N GLN A 77 14.15 9.04 10.24
CA GLN A 77 14.75 8.05 11.15
C GLN A 77 13.80 6.88 11.43
N ALA A 78 12.51 7.15 11.66
CA ALA A 78 11.50 6.12 11.90
C ALA A 78 11.31 5.14 10.72
N LEU A 79 11.69 5.53 9.50
CA LEU A 79 11.60 4.67 8.32
C LEU A 79 12.57 3.48 8.40
N THR A 80 13.79 3.72 8.89
CA THR A 80 14.87 2.72 8.99
C THR A 80 15.02 2.15 10.40
N TRP A 81 14.45 2.80 11.41
CA TRP A 81 14.57 2.42 12.81
C TRP A 81 14.04 1.01 13.08
N ASN A 82 14.91 0.17 13.65
CA ASN A 82 14.53 -1.13 14.19
C ASN A 82 14.62 -1.07 15.72
N PRO A 83 13.49 -1.17 16.46
CA PRO A 83 13.51 -1.10 17.91
C PRO A 83 14.24 -2.33 18.48
N GLU A 84 15.12 -2.09 19.45
CA GLU A 84 15.82 -3.15 20.16
C GLU A 84 14.87 -3.96 21.05
N GLY A 85 15.18 -5.25 21.22
CA GLY A 85 14.47 -6.16 22.12
C GLY A 85 13.65 -7.27 21.45
N LYS A 86 13.15 -8.19 22.27
CA LYS A 86 12.42 -9.39 21.81
C LYS A 86 10.95 -9.06 21.57
N ARG A 87 10.43 -9.48 20.40
CA ARG A 87 9.00 -9.38 20.08
C ARG A 87 8.17 -10.21 21.08
N LYS A 88 7.22 -9.57 21.77
CA LYS A 88 6.25 -10.27 22.65
C LYS A 88 5.43 -11.30 21.86
N ARG A 89 5.08 -12.42 22.52
CA ARG A 89 4.17 -13.44 21.99
C ARG A 89 2.82 -12.77 21.66
N GLY A 90 2.23 -13.11 20.51
CA GLY A 90 0.97 -12.52 20.02
C GLY A 90 1.09 -11.26 19.15
N ARG A 91 2.20 -10.50 19.19
CA ARG A 91 2.35 -9.30 18.33
C ARG A 91 2.42 -9.70 16.85
N PRO A 92 1.69 -9.07 15.91
CA PRO A 92 1.76 -9.42 14.49
C PRO A 92 3.20 -9.36 13.93
N LYS A 93 3.55 -10.30 13.04
CA LYS A 93 4.91 -10.40 12.44
C LYS A 93 5.20 -9.33 11.38
N ASN A 94 4.16 -8.67 10.85
CA ASN A 94 4.31 -7.71 9.76
C ASN A 94 4.55 -6.32 10.35
N THR A 95 5.73 -5.76 10.09
CA THR A 95 6.10 -4.37 10.43
C THR A 95 5.93 -3.49 9.20
N LEU A 96 5.83 -2.17 9.40
CA LEU A 96 5.78 -1.21 8.28
C LEU A 96 7.02 -1.36 7.38
N ARG A 97 8.21 -1.50 7.97
CA ARG A 97 9.46 -1.78 7.26
C ARG A 97 9.38 -3.00 6.35
N ARG A 98 8.83 -4.13 6.83
CA ARG A 98 8.68 -5.34 6.01
C ARG A 98 7.72 -5.18 4.83
N ILE A 99 6.67 -4.38 5.02
CA ILE A 99 5.72 -4.06 3.95
C ILE A 99 6.43 -3.21 2.89
N ILE A 100 7.17 -2.18 3.33
CA ILE A 100 7.95 -1.32 2.43
C ILE A 100 8.99 -2.16 1.67
N GLU A 101 9.74 -3.02 2.36
CA GLU A 101 10.71 -3.93 1.72
C GLU A 101 10.04 -4.85 0.68
N ALA A 102 8.81 -5.32 0.93
CA ALA A 102 8.06 -6.12 -0.04
C ALA A 102 7.62 -5.31 -1.26
N ASP A 103 7.16 -4.07 -1.06
CA ASP A 103 6.81 -3.15 -2.16
C ASP A 103 8.04 -2.79 -3.00
N MET A 104 9.19 -2.57 -2.35
CA MET A 104 10.46 -2.28 -3.02
C MET A 104 10.90 -3.45 -3.89
N LYS A 105 10.81 -4.68 -3.36
CA LYS A 105 11.10 -5.90 -4.13
C LYS A 105 10.19 -6.05 -5.35
N THR A 106 8.91 -5.70 -5.23
CA THR A 106 7.97 -5.75 -6.37
C THR A 106 8.27 -4.69 -7.42
N MET A 107 8.90 -3.57 -7.04
CA MET A 107 9.36 -2.52 -7.97
C MET A 107 10.82 -2.69 -8.41
N ASN A 108 11.51 -3.77 -7.99
CA ASN A 108 12.92 -4.03 -8.26
C ASN A 108 13.89 -2.93 -7.77
N TYR A 109 13.61 -2.34 -6.60
CA TYR A 109 14.50 -1.37 -5.93
C TYR A 109 15.07 -1.92 -4.63
N ASN A 110 16.27 -1.46 -4.25
CA ASN A 110 16.85 -1.65 -2.93
C ASN A 110 16.96 -0.33 -2.13
N TRP A 111 17.21 -0.41 -0.82
CA TRP A 111 17.31 0.78 0.06
C TRP A 111 18.43 1.74 -0.38
N THR A 112 19.55 1.20 -0.88
CA THR A 112 20.69 2.00 -1.33
C THR A 112 20.39 2.81 -2.61
N GLU A 113 19.60 2.25 -3.53
CA GLU A 113 19.13 2.95 -4.74
C GLU A 113 18.09 3.99 -4.39
N LEU A 114 17.20 3.65 -3.45
CA LEU A 114 16.14 4.55 -2.99
C LEU A 114 16.72 5.83 -2.35
N GLU A 115 17.79 5.70 -1.56
CA GLU A 115 18.50 6.85 -0.98
C GLU A 115 19.28 7.67 -2.01
N ARG A 116 19.72 7.05 -3.13
CA ARG A 116 20.41 7.77 -4.22
C ARG A 116 19.45 8.56 -5.12
N ILE A 117 18.21 8.10 -5.25
CA ILE A 117 17.17 8.73 -6.09
C ILE A 117 16.50 9.91 -5.37
N ALA A 118 16.53 9.93 -4.03
CA ALA A 118 15.86 10.92 -3.20
C ALA A 118 16.70 12.19 -2.97
#